data_AF-A0A1B0DQL8-F1
#
_entry.id   AF-A0A1B0DQL8-F1
#
_cell.length_a   1.000
_cell.length_b   1.000
_cell.length_c   1.000
_cell.angle_alpha   90.00
_cell.angle_beta   90.00
_cell.angle_gamma   90.00
#
_symmetry.space_group_name_H-M   'P 1'
#
loop_
_entity.id
_entity.type
_entity.pdbx_description
1 polymer ?
#
loop_
_entity_poly.entity_id
_entity_poly.type
_entity_poly.pdbx_seq_one_letter_code
_entity_poly.pdbx_strand_id
1 'polypeptide(L)'
;MLLKEVPYKITPRKDIENGAIKDEYNPFKERNLEHPTTPAQIVKVLIALAVFCTFGLQFYVCLEIGWDAIKANFPNRPTLANYTMRTIMVMSAVLLAVAVPTISPFIGLIGAFCFSVLGLLCPVFIEMVTYWDEGFGPCNWIIWKNVVVCAFGVMALIFGSRSAILEIIKLYTDDPESPLMTAVNATAI
;
A
#
# COMPACT_ATOMS: atom_id res chain seq x y z
N MET A 1 -19.33 -41.67 -5.93
CA MET A 1 -18.25 -42.60 -6.34
C MET A 1 -17.43 -41.87 -7.42
N LEU A 2 -16.23 -41.33 -7.24
CA LEU A 2 -15.28 -41.16 -6.13
C LEU A 2 -14.50 -39.87 -6.41
N LEU A 3 -14.43 -38.96 -5.44
CA LEU A 3 -13.45 -37.87 -5.46
C LEU A 3 -12.06 -38.49 -5.33
N LYS A 4 -11.32 -38.54 -6.44
CA LYS A 4 -9.90 -38.86 -6.42
C LYS A 4 -9.16 -37.54 -6.21
N GLU A 5 -8.93 -37.22 -4.94
CA GLU A 5 -7.96 -36.23 -4.48
C GLU A 5 -6.61 -36.56 -5.13
N VAL A 6 -6.27 -35.92 -6.24
CA VAL A 6 -4.91 -36.00 -6.81
C VAL A 6 -4.09 -34.97 -6.03
N PRO A 7 -3.17 -35.40 -5.15
CA PRO A 7 -2.40 -34.46 -4.33
C PRO A 7 -1.58 -33.57 -5.26
N TYR A 8 -1.80 -32.26 -5.16
CA TYR A 8 -1.05 -31.24 -5.89
C TYR A 8 0.40 -31.25 -5.39
N LYS A 9 1.24 -32.03 -6.06
CA LYS A 9 2.66 -32.15 -5.77
C LYS A 9 3.39 -31.00 -6.46
N ILE A 10 3.62 -29.91 -5.73
CA ILE A 10 4.48 -28.80 -6.17
C ILE A 10 5.93 -29.30 -6.06
N THR A 11 6.38 -30.07 -7.05
CA THR A 11 7.82 -30.19 -7.29
C THR A 11 8.21 -29.05 -8.23
N PRO A 12 9.17 -28.17 -7.87
CA PRO A 12 9.76 -27.28 -8.85
C PRO A 12 10.34 -28.17 -9.97
N ARG A 13 9.86 -27.91 -11.18
CA ARG A 13 10.18 -28.69 -12.37
C ARG A 13 11.68 -28.47 -12.65
N LYS A 14 12.42 -29.55 -12.93
CA LYS A 14 13.89 -29.54 -13.14
C LYS A 14 14.31 -28.88 -14.47
N ASP A 15 13.39 -28.21 -15.14
CA ASP A 15 13.56 -27.51 -16.41
C ASP A 15 14.11 -26.07 -16.27
N ILE A 16 14.27 -25.58 -15.03
CA ILE A 16 14.95 -24.29 -14.74
C ILE A 16 16.44 -24.33 -15.14
N GLU A 17 17.08 -25.51 -15.17
CA GLU A 17 18.53 -25.62 -15.44
C GLU A 17 18.90 -25.49 -16.94
N ASN A 18 17.95 -25.71 -17.86
CA ASN A 18 18.26 -25.80 -19.30
C ASN A 18 17.86 -24.57 -20.13
N GLY A 19 17.50 -23.45 -19.52
CA GLY A 19 17.37 -22.15 -20.20
C GLY A 19 16.38 -22.08 -21.38
N ALA A 20 15.47 -23.06 -21.51
CA ALA A 20 14.62 -23.23 -22.69
C ALA A 20 13.15 -22.81 -22.49
N ILE A 21 12.80 -22.14 -21.38
CA ILE A 21 11.46 -21.59 -21.17
C ILE A 21 11.54 -20.06 -21.13
N LYS A 22 11.27 -19.44 -22.29
CA LYS A 22 10.98 -17.99 -22.41
C LYS A 22 9.48 -17.67 -22.28
N ASP A 23 8.65 -18.68 -22.03
CA ASP A 23 7.21 -18.50 -21.97
C ASP A 23 6.76 -18.29 -20.53
N GLU A 24 6.42 -17.03 -20.23
CA GLU A 24 5.72 -16.60 -19.03
C GLU A 24 4.52 -17.53 -18.77
N TYR A 25 4.51 -18.17 -17.60
CA TYR A 25 3.48 -19.12 -17.20
C TYR A 25 2.10 -18.46 -17.27
N ASN A 26 1.32 -18.82 -18.31
CA ASN A 26 -0.01 -18.30 -18.55
C ASN A 26 -1.03 -19.43 -18.31
N PRO A 27 -1.61 -19.54 -17.10
CA PRO A 27 -2.45 -20.67 -16.71
C PRO A 27 -3.73 -20.80 -17.56
N PHE A 28 -4.10 -19.77 -18.31
CA PHE A 28 -5.24 -19.75 -19.22
C PHE A 28 -4.94 -20.40 -20.58
N LYS A 29 -3.70 -20.28 -21.08
CA LYS A 29 -3.26 -20.84 -22.38
C LYS A 29 -3.20 -22.37 -22.32
N GLU A 30 -2.78 -22.93 -21.20
CA GLU A 30 -2.77 -24.39 -21.00
C GLU A 30 -4.18 -25.00 -20.79
N ARG A 31 -5.14 -24.19 -20.33
CA ARG A 31 -6.51 -24.63 -20.04
C ARG A 31 -7.47 -24.46 -21.22
N ASN A 32 -7.04 -23.85 -22.33
CA ASN A 32 -7.83 -23.63 -23.55
C ASN A 32 -9.22 -23.01 -23.25
N LEU A 33 -9.26 -22.05 -22.31
CA LEU A 33 -10.48 -21.31 -21.93
C LEU A 33 -10.41 -19.92 -22.56
N GLU A 34 -11.20 -19.68 -23.60
CA GLU A 34 -11.23 -18.44 -24.38
C GLU A 34 -11.88 -17.25 -23.63
N HIS A 35 -12.33 -17.46 -22.39
CA HIS A 35 -13.07 -16.45 -21.62
C HIS A 35 -12.53 -16.29 -20.19
N PRO A 36 -12.57 -15.06 -19.63
CA PRO A 36 -12.36 -14.87 -18.21
C PRO A 36 -13.32 -15.79 -17.46
N THR A 37 -12.81 -16.61 -16.56
CA THR A 37 -13.66 -17.52 -15.78
C THR A 37 -14.73 -16.70 -15.07
N THR A 38 -16.01 -17.09 -15.22
CA THR A 38 -17.15 -16.48 -14.53
C THR A 38 -16.87 -16.10 -13.06
N PRO A 39 -16.19 -16.93 -12.23
CA PRO A 39 -15.82 -16.51 -10.87
C PRO A 39 -14.84 -15.34 -10.79
N ALA A 40 -13.82 -15.27 -11.65
CA ALA A 40 -12.83 -14.19 -11.62
C ALA A 40 -13.45 -12.84 -11.99
N GLN A 41 -14.41 -12.83 -12.93
CA GLN A 41 -15.13 -11.62 -13.29
C GLN A 41 -16.04 -11.13 -12.15
N ILE A 42 -16.72 -12.04 -11.45
CA ILE A 42 -17.52 -11.69 -10.27
C ILE A 42 -16.64 -11.06 -9.18
N VAL A 43 -15.47 -11.63 -8.90
CA VAL A 43 -14.53 -11.07 -7.91
C VAL A 43 -14.06 -9.66 -8.30
N LYS A 44 -13.76 -9.42 -9.58
CA LYS A 44 -13.40 -8.07 -10.06
C LYS A 44 -14.51 -7.04 -9.79
N VAL A 45 -15.76 -7.40 -10.06
CA VAL A 45 -16.92 -6.52 -9.81
C VAL A 45 -17.14 -6.31 -8.31
N LEU A 46 -17.02 -7.36 -7.49
CA LEU A 46 -17.18 -7.27 -6.04
C LEU A 46 -16.09 -6.39 -5.40
N ILE A 47 -14.83 -6.53 -5.82
CA ILE A 47 -13.73 -5.68 -5.33
C ILE A 47 -13.95 -4.23 -5.77
N ALA A 48 -14.35 -3.98 -7.02
CA ALA A 48 -14.65 -2.64 -7.49
C ALA A 48 -15.78 -1.98 -6.68
N LEU A 49 -16.86 -2.72 -6.40
CA LEU A 49 -17.98 -2.24 -5.58
C LEU A 49 -17.55 -2.00 -4.12
N ALA A 50 -16.75 -2.90 -3.55
CA ALA A 50 -16.23 -2.75 -2.20
C ALA A 50 -15.34 -1.50 -2.07
N VAL A 51 -14.38 -1.30 -2.98
CA VAL A 51 -13.50 -0.12 -2.98
C VAL A 51 -14.30 1.17 -3.20
N PHE A 52 -15.30 1.17 -4.10
CA PHE A 52 -16.19 2.32 -4.29
C PHE A 52 -16.92 2.70 -3.00
N CYS A 53 -17.48 1.71 -2.30
CA CYS A 53 -18.17 1.92 -1.03
C CYS A 53 -17.20 2.40 0.07
N THR A 54 -16.06 1.73 0.22
CA THR A 54 -15.04 2.04 1.23
C THR A 54 -14.43 3.42 1.04
N PHE A 55 -14.19 3.85 -0.20
CA PHE A 55 -13.68 5.19 -0.51
C PHE A 55 -14.66 6.29 -0.08
N GLY A 56 -15.96 6.10 -0.33
CA GLY A 56 -16.99 7.06 0.10
C GLY A 56 -17.04 7.25 1.62
N LEU A 57 -16.96 6.16 2.38
CA LEU A 57 -16.94 6.19 3.84
C LEU A 57 -15.66 6.84 4.39
N GLN A 58 -14.51 6.53 3.82
CA GLN A 58 -13.23 7.13 4.23
C GLN A 58 -13.19 8.63 3.95
N PHE A 59 -13.69 9.05 2.78
CA PHE A 59 -13.73 10.46 2.42
C PHE A 59 -14.65 11.28 3.33
N TYR A 60 -15.75 10.70 3.81
CA TYR A 60 -16.62 11.35 4.81
C TYR A 60 -15.87 11.70 6.09
N VAL A 61 -15.11 10.75 6.65
CA VAL A 61 -14.34 10.96 7.88
C VAL A 61 -13.28 12.04 7.69
N CYS A 62 -12.58 12.04 6.54
CA CYS A 62 -11.61 13.09 6.21
C CYS A 62 -12.26 14.48 6.10
N LEU A 63 -13.44 14.58 5.50
CA LEU A 63 -14.18 15.83 5.40
C LEU A 63 -14.65 16.35 6.75
N GLU A 64 -15.11 15.47 7.63
CA GLU A 64 -15.55 15.89 8.97
C GLU A 64 -14.39 16.44 9.79
N ILE A 65 -13.28 15.68 9.85
CA ILE A 65 -12.07 16.08 10.59
C ILE A 65 -11.48 17.38 10.02
N GLY A 66 -11.38 17.49 8.70
CA GLY A 66 -10.85 18.69 8.06
C GLY A 66 -11.73 19.91 8.26
N TRP A 67 -13.05 19.73 8.33
CA TRP A 67 -13.99 20.83 8.59
C TRP A 67 -13.85 21.33 10.02
N ASP A 68 -13.78 20.43 11.00
CA ASP A 68 -13.60 20.80 12.40
C ASP A 68 -12.28 21.55 12.64
N ALA A 69 -11.20 21.17 11.95
CA ALA A 69 -9.91 21.85 12.01
C ALA A 69 -9.95 23.30 11.47
N ILE A 70 -10.72 23.55 10.41
CA ILE A 70 -10.76 24.85 9.71
C ILE A 70 -11.82 25.78 10.29
N LYS A 71 -12.93 25.23 10.82
CA LYS A 71 -14.05 26.00 11.38
C LYS A 71 -13.60 26.95 12.50
N ALA A 72 -12.60 26.56 13.29
CA ALA A 72 -12.04 27.40 14.36
C ALA A 72 -11.25 28.62 13.83
N ASN A 73 -10.69 28.53 12.63
CA ASN A 73 -9.81 29.55 12.06
C ASN A 73 -10.54 30.57 11.15
N PHE A 74 -11.75 30.25 10.66
CA PHE A 74 -12.50 31.12 9.73
C PHE A 74 -13.96 31.36 10.17
N PRO A 75 -14.21 32.30 11.11
CA PRO A 75 -15.57 32.63 11.55
C PRO A 75 -16.35 33.52 10.58
N ASN A 76 -15.67 34.22 9.66
CA ASN A 76 -16.29 35.32 8.89
C ASN A 76 -17.16 34.86 7.70
N ARG A 77 -16.92 33.69 7.08
CA ARG A 77 -17.75 33.12 5.98
C ARG A 77 -17.68 31.58 5.93
N PRO A 78 -18.44 30.88 6.77
CA PRO A 78 -18.34 29.42 6.88
C PRO A 78 -18.77 28.68 5.60
N THR A 79 -19.74 29.22 4.84
CA THR A 79 -20.24 28.56 3.62
C THR A 79 -19.19 28.48 2.52
N LEU A 80 -18.48 29.57 2.25
CA LEU A 80 -17.40 29.60 1.25
C LEU A 80 -16.22 28.70 1.67
N ALA A 81 -15.82 28.75 2.94
CA ALA A 81 -14.75 27.90 3.46
C ALA A 81 -15.08 26.40 3.31
N ASN A 82 -16.35 26.02 3.53
CA ASN A 82 -16.80 24.64 3.40
C ASN A 82 -16.73 24.14 1.95
N TYR A 83 -17.19 24.94 0.99
CA TYR A 83 -17.08 24.61 -0.43
C TYR A 83 -15.62 24.55 -0.89
N THR A 84 -14.78 25.51 -0.50
CA THR A 84 -13.37 25.52 -0.86
C THR A 84 -12.62 24.30 -0.31
N MET A 85 -12.84 23.95 0.96
CA MET A 85 -12.19 22.80 1.59
C MET A 85 -12.60 21.47 0.92
N ARG A 86 -13.89 21.30 0.61
CA ARG A 86 -14.38 20.14 -0.14
C ARG A 86 -13.71 20.03 -1.51
N THR A 87 -13.63 21.14 -2.25
CA THR A 87 -12.97 21.17 -3.56
C THR A 87 -11.49 20.84 -3.45
N ILE A 88 -10.76 21.39 -2.47
CA ILE A 88 -9.33 21.12 -2.29
C ILE A 88 -9.09 19.63 -1.98
N MET A 89 -9.88 19.02 -1.09
CA MET A 89 -9.72 17.60 -0.76
C MET A 89 -9.98 16.68 -1.96
N VAL A 90 -11.07 16.91 -2.70
CA VAL A 90 -11.36 16.13 -3.92
C VAL A 90 -10.26 16.35 -4.97
N MET A 91 -9.86 17.60 -5.21
CA MET A 91 -8.79 17.92 -6.17
C MET A 91 -7.47 17.25 -5.80
N SER A 92 -7.11 17.20 -4.52
CA SER A 92 -5.91 16.49 -4.06
C SER A 92 -5.97 14.99 -4.37
N ALA A 93 -7.13 14.36 -4.21
CA ALA A 93 -7.32 12.95 -4.56
C ALA A 93 -7.18 12.71 -6.07
N VAL A 94 -7.74 13.60 -6.90
CA VAL A 94 -7.58 13.53 -8.36
C VAL A 94 -6.12 13.74 -8.78
N LEU A 95 -5.42 14.70 -8.18
CA LEU A 95 -4.01 14.95 -8.44
C LEU A 95 -3.14 13.74 -8.09
N LEU A 96 -3.39 13.09 -6.95
CA LEU A 96 -2.70 11.86 -6.56
C LEU A 96 -2.97 10.71 -7.53
N ALA A 97 -4.20 10.58 -8.02
CA ALA A 97 -4.55 9.57 -9.02
C ALA A 97 -3.83 9.77 -10.36
N VAL A 98 -3.59 11.03 -10.76
CA VAL A 98 -2.81 11.35 -11.97
C VAL A 98 -1.31 11.17 -11.74
N ALA A 99 -0.81 11.51 -10.55
CA ALA A 99 0.61 11.45 -10.23
C ALA A 99 1.14 10.00 -10.09
N VAL A 100 0.27 9.05 -9.71
CA VAL A 100 0.66 7.65 -9.47
C VAL A 100 -0.04 6.73 -10.47
N PRO A 101 0.50 6.54 -11.69
CA PRO A 101 -0.06 5.63 -12.67
C PRO A 101 0.13 4.15 -12.29
N THR A 102 1.09 3.82 -11.43
CA THR A 102 1.45 2.46 -11.04
C THR A 102 1.26 2.24 -9.53
N ILE A 103 0.07 1.74 -9.14
CA ILE A 103 -0.36 1.71 -7.73
C ILE A 103 0.36 0.62 -6.89
N SER A 104 0.87 -0.45 -7.54
CA SER A 104 1.45 -1.64 -6.87
C SER A 104 2.50 -1.32 -5.81
N PRO A 105 3.62 -0.64 -6.14
CA PRO A 105 4.64 -0.35 -5.14
C PRO A 105 4.21 0.71 -4.10
N PHE A 106 3.28 1.61 -4.46
CA PHE A 106 2.81 2.66 -3.55
C PHE A 106 1.90 2.12 -2.45
N ILE A 107 1.12 1.06 -2.71
CA ILE A 107 0.35 0.38 -1.66
C ILE A 107 1.29 -0.16 -0.59
N GLY A 108 2.41 -0.77 -0.97
CA GLY A 108 3.43 -1.27 -0.04
C GLY A 108 4.08 -0.16 0.77
N LEU A 109 4.43 0.96 0.11
CA LEU A 109 5.04 2.11 0.76
C LEU A 109 4.11 2.77 1.79
N ILE A 110 2.88 3.10 1.37
CA ILE A 110 1.88 3.74 2.23
C ILE A 110 1.47 2.80 3.36
N GLY A 111 1.35 1.50 3.09
CA GLY A 111 1.09 0.48 4.10
C GLY A 111 2.18 0.44 5.18
N ALA A 112 3.45 0.33 4.78
CA ALA A 112 4.56 0.32 5.73
C ALA A 112 4.64 1.62 6.55
N PHE A 113 4.43 2.77 5.90
CA PHE A 113 4.45 4.07 6.56
C PHE A 113 3.29 4.25 7.54
N CYS A 114 2.06 4.08 7.05
CA CYS A 114 0.84 4.30 7.82
C CYS A 114 0.70 3.28 8.96
N PHE A 115 0.95 2.00 8.69
CA PHE A 115 0.89 0.95 9.72
C PHE A 115 1.94 1.17 10.82
N SER A 116 3.16 1.57 10.46
CA SER A 116 4.18 1.88 11.47
C SER A 116 3.75 3.06 12.35
N VAL A 117 3.20 4.13 11.76
CA VAL A 117 2.85 5.35 12.50
C VAL A 117 1.56 5.18 13.31
N LEU A 118 0.47 4.74 12.67
CA LEU A 118 -0.83 4.62 13.32
C LEU A 118 -1.00 3.31 14.08
N GLY A 119 -0.48 2.21 13.55
CA GLY A 119 -0.67 0.87 14.11
C GLY A 119 0.28 0.54 15.26
N LEU A 120 1.54 0.98 15.18
CA LEU A 120 2.57 0.64 16.17
C LEU A 120 3.02 1.84 17.02
N LEU A 121 3.32 2.99 16.41
CA LEU A 121 3.85 4.14 17.16
C LEU A 121 2.77 4.88 17.95
N CYS A 122 1.57 5.11 17.39
CA CYS A 122 0.47 5.77 18.08
C CYS A 122 0.09 5.12 19.43
N PRO A 123 -0.17 3.79 19.51
CA PRO A 123 -0.49 3.17 20.80
C PRO A 123 0.66 3.23 21.80
N VAL A 124 1.91 3.09 21.35
CA VAL A 124 3.09 3.22 22.22
C VAL A 124 3.24 4.65 22.74
N PHE A 125 2.96 5.64 21.90
CA PHE A 125 3.01 7.05 22.29
C PHE A 125 1.92 7.38 23.32
N ILE A 126 0.71 6.87 23.13
CA ILE A 126 -0.38 7.02 24.10
C ILE A 126 -0.01 6.34 25.43
N GLU A 127 0.51 5.11 25.41
CA GLU A 127 0.97 4.39 26.60
C GLU A 127 2.09 5.18 27.31
N MET A 128 3.01 5.79 26.57
CA MET A 128 4.07 6.63 27.15
C MET A 128 3.53 7.88 27.85
N VAL A 129 2.58 8.60 27.24
CA VAL A 129 2.02 9.83 27.81
C VAL A 129 1.15 9.53 29.03
N THR A 130 0.34 8.46 28.99
CA THR A 130 -0.56 8.11 30.10
C THR A 130 0.20 7.66 31.36
N TYR A 131 1.27 6.88 31.22
CA TYR A 131 2.05 6.38 32.37
C TYR A 131 3.17 7.31 32.84
N TRP A 132 3.20 8.56 32.33
CA TRP A 132 4.23 9.53 32.70
C TRP A 132 4.14 9.97 34.17
N ASP A 133 2.93 10.04 34.74
CA ASP A 133 2.68 10.55 36.10
C ASP A 133 2.56 9.43 37.17
N GLU A 134 2.10 8.23 36.80
CA GLU A 134 1.84 7.13 37.77
C GLU A 134 3.04 6.22 38.04
N GLY A 135 4.16 6.40 37.32
CA GLY A 135 5.37 5.59 37.46
C GLY A 135 5.27 4.23 36.76
N PHE A 136 6.38 3.76 36.18
CA PHE A 136 6.41 2.64 35.22
C PHE A 136 6.26 1.21 35.81
N GLY A 137 5.54 1.07 36.93
CA GLY A 137 5.30 -0.20 37.62
C GLY A 137 6.57 -0.84 38.21
N PRO A 138 6.44 -1.96 38.96
CA PRO A 138 7.60 -2.67 39.47
C PRO A 138 8.41 -3.23 38.29
N CYS A 139 9.71 -2.93 38.26
CA CYS A 139 10.71 -3.44 37.30
C CYS A 139 10.75 -2.82 35.87
N ASN A 140 10.12 -1.66 35.61
CA ASN A 140 10.16 -0.98 34.29
C ASN A 140 9.73 -1.86 33.08
N TRP A 141 8.97 -2.94 33.32
CA TRP A 141 8.58 -3.90 32.29
C TRP A 141 7.79 -3.24 31.14
N ILE A 142 6.99 -2.23 31.47
CA ILE A 142 6.21 -1.42 30.52
C ILE A 142 7.12 -0.65 29.57
N ILE A 143 8.20 -0.05 30.07
CA ILE A 143 9.16 0.68 29.23
C ILE A 143 9.83 -0.28 28.25
N TRP A 144 10.25 -1.46 28.72
CA TRP A 144 10.97 -2.41 27.87
C TRP A 144 10.08 -2.93 26.73
N LYS A 145 8.80 -3.24 27.03
CA LYS A 145 7.79 -3.57 26.01
C LYS A 145 7.63 -2.42 25.00
N ASN A 146 7.49 -1.18 25.47
CA ASN A 146 7.31 -0.02 24.60
C ASN A 146 8.51 0.23 23.68
N VAL A 147 9.73 0.04 24.19
CA VAL A 147 10.96 0.11 23.39
C VAL A 147 11.00 -0.99 22.33
N VAL A 148 10.63 -2.22 22.68
CA VAL A 148 10.59 -3.34 21.73
C VAL A 148 9.56 -3.09 20.62
N VAL A 149 8.34 -2.66 20.96
CA VAL A 149 7.30 -2.36 19.97
C VAL A 149 7.70 -1.18 19.08
N CYS A 150 8.31 -0.14 19.65
CA CYS A 150 8.84 0.99 18.89
C CYS A 150 9.95 0.55 17.92
N ALA A 151 10.87 -0.30 18.36
CA ALA A 151 11.92 -0.86 17.52
C ALA A 151 11.33 -1.69 16.37
N PHE A 152 10.32 -2.51 16.61
CA PHE A 152 9.59 -3.22 15.56
C PHE A 152 8.90 -2.28 14.58
N GLY A 153 8.31 -1.18 15.06
CA GLY A 153 7.74 -0.13 14.21
C GLY A 153 8.78 0.47 13.26
N VAL A 154 9.91 0.92 13.81
CA VAL A 154 11.01 1.48 13.01
C VAL A 154 11.58 0.46 12.03
N MET A 155 11.75 -0.80 12.44
CA MET A 155 12.19 -1.86 11.53
C MET A 155 11.19 -2.09 10.40
N ALA A 156 9.89 -2.19 10.72
CA ALA A 156 8.83 -2.36 9.72
C ALA A 156 8.80 -1.19 8.72
N LEU A 157 8.99 0.04 9.19
CA LEU A 157 9.11 1.22 8.34
C LEU A 157 10.33 1.13 7.41
N ILE A 158 11.52 0.83 7.95
CA ILE A 158 12.75 0.78 7.15
C ILE A 158 12.67 -0.35 6.11
N PHE A 159 12.33 -1.57 6.53
CA PHE A 159 12.25 -2.71 5.61
C PHE A 159 11.13 -2.53 4.58
N GLY A 160 9.95 -2.09 5.01
CA GLY A 160 8.81 -1.86 4.13
C GLY A 160 9.06 -0.75 3.12
N SER A 161 9.59 0.41 3.55
CA SER A 161 9.93 1.50 2.65
C SER A 161 11.08 1.14 1.71
N ARG A 162 12.13 0.45 2.19
CA ARG A 162 13.23 0.00 1.31
C ARG A 162 12.74 -0.94 0.21
N SER A 163 11.92 -1.93 0.56
CA SER A 163 11.36 -2.87 -0.42
C SER A 163 10.52 -2.15 -1.46
N ALA A 164 9.63 -1.25 -1.03
CA ALA A 164 8.78 -0.49 -1.95
C ALA A 164 9.59 0.45 -2.85
N ILE A 165 10.57 1.18 -2.32
CA ILE A 165 11.42 2.09 -3.10
C ILE A 165 12.25 1.31 -4.14
N LEU A 166 12.77 0.13 -3.81
CA LEU A 166 13.50 -0.71 -4.78
C LEU A 166 12.60 -1.16 -5.93
N GLU A 167 11.34 -1.50 -5.64
CA GLU A 167 10.35 -1.86 -6.66
C GLU A 167 10.01 -0.65 -7.57
N ILE A 168 9.88 0.55 -6.99
CA ILE A 168 9.71 1.80 -7.74
C ILE A 168 10.91 2.03 -8.66
N ILE A 169 12.13 2.01 -8.12
CA ILE A 169 13.35 2.28 -8.91
C ILE A 169 13.47 1.29 -10.07
N LYS A 170 13.23 0.00 -9.81
CA LYS A 170 13.25 -1.02 -10.87
C LYS A 170 12.23 -0.72 -11.96
N LEU A 171 11.00 -0.39 -11.56
CA LEU A 171 9.91 -0.08 -12.49
C LEU A 171 10.23 1.10 -13.42
N TYR A 172 10.87 2.16 -12.91
CA TYR A 172 11.24 3.34 -13.70
C TYR A 172 12.62 3.23 -14.40
N THR A 173 13.46 2.26 -14.03
CA THR A 173 14.78 2.03 -14.66
C THR A 173 14.69 1.07 -15.84
N ASP A 174 13.80 0.09 -15.78
CA ASP A 174 13.58 -0.91 -16.84
C ASP A 174 12.68 -0.39 -17.99
N ASP A 175 12.26 0.89 -17.96
CA ASP A 175 11.60 1.55 -19.08
C ASP A 175 12.59 1.79 -20.25
N PRO A 176 12.37 1.21 -21.45
CA PRO A 176 13.26 1.38 -22.60
C PRO A 176 13.26 2.78 -23.21
N GLU A 177 12.51 3.74 -22.66
CA GLU A 177 12.42 5.13 -23.15
C GLU A 177 13.02 6.18 -22.19
N SER A 178 13.92 5.79 -21.29
CA SER A 178 14.72 6.78 -20.55
C SER A 178 15.88 7.32 -21.42
N PRO A 179 16.03 8.65 -21.60
CA PRO A 179 17.17 9.24 -22.34
C PRO A 179 18.54 8.96 -21.70
N LEU A 180 18.56 8.38 -20.49
CA LEU A 180 19.76 7.93 -19.80
C LEU A 180 20.30 6.61 -20.37
N MET A 181 19.44 5.70 -20.85
CA MET A 181 19.88 4.45 -21.49
C MET A 181 20.52 4.72 -22.86
N THR A 182 20.03 5.73 -23.60
CA THR A 182 20.67 6.21 -24.83
C THR A 182 22.03 6.86 -24.56
N ALA A 183 22.16 7.62 -23.47
CA ALA A 183 23.43 8.27 -23.11
C ALA A 183 24.51 7.28 -22.64
N VAL A 184 24.12 6.23 -21.91
CA VAL A 184 25.04 5.16 -21.46
C VAL A 184 25.50 4.29 -22.63
N ASN A 185 24.63 3.99 -23.60
CA ASN A 185 25.01 3.15 -24.74
C ASN A 185 25.77 3.92 -25.84
N ALA A 186 25.61 5.25 -25.92
CA ALA A 186 26.36 6.10 -26.86
C ALA A 186 27.79 6.45 -26.37
N THR A 187 28.09 6.26 -25.09
CA THR A 187 29.46 6.42 -24.54
C THR A 187 30.24 5.10 -24.48
N ALA A 188 29.58 3.98 -24.84
CA ALA A 188 30.18 2.65 -24.90
C ALA A 188 30.63 2.24 -26.32
N ILE A 189 30.67 3.17 -27.28
CA ILE A 189 31.25 3.01 -28.63
C ILE A 189 32.40 4.00 -28.81
#